data_AF-A0A7J2J8N7-F1
#
_entry.id   AF-A0A7J2J8N7-F1
#
_cell.length_a   1.000
_cell.length_b   1.000
_cell.length_c   1.000
_cell.angle_alpha   90.00
_cell.angle_beta   90.00
_cell.angle_gamma   90.00
#
_symmetry.space_group_name_H-M   'P 1'
#
loop_
_entity.id
_entity.type
_entity.pdbx_description
1 polymer ?
#
loop_
_entity_poly.entity_id
_entity_poly.type
_entity_poly.pdbx_seq_one_letter_code
_entity_poly.pdbx_strand_id
1 'polypeptide(L)'
;MAFPRGKLRLNISPLNFFQNVSASSTSLASIMPVVSSTSHNRPQTHFLRRCFNSAVTSKFDCMLTEREVYQTAIEMLHRAETTLPKDVTRALRRALRTEQNPISKLQLELMFKNLEIARKLDAPICQDTGTFTFFVRIGRKLILNFDLREVITRAVAEATKKIPLRVNVVDPITRKPMSSNTGKEQPTIHIELTDGNEFQMDLLVRGSGAENCGRLFMLGPTEGLNGIKQAVIATLNEAGGKPCPPTIVGVGIGGSMETACLEAKRALLRPLDKKNPDPILAKLEREIEVAANRLNIGAAGLGGKNTVLGVKIEKAASHTASLAVAIAMQCWVARRASAKLVNGKLRLVRS
;
A
#
# COMPACT_ATOMS: atom_id res chain seq x y z
N MET A 1 -47.67 4.23 5.28
CA MET A 1 -47.22 2.97 5.90
C MET A 1 -45.69 3.01 5.99
N ALA A 2 -45.16 3.17 7.21
CA ALA A 2 -43.73 3.33 7.48
C ALA A 2 -43.13 2.00 7.96
N PHE A 3 -42.00 1.58 7.38
CA PHE A 3 -41.23 0.41 7.81
C PHE A 3 -40.15 0.82 8.84
N PRO A 4 -39.88 0.01 9.88
CA PRO A 4 -38.98 0.40 10.95
C PRO A 4 -37.51 0.15 10.60
N ARG A 5 -36.66 1.13 10.95
CA ARG A 5 -35.19 1.00 10.93
C ARG A 5 -34.73 0.35 12.24
N GLY A 6 -34.26 -0.90 12.19
CA GLY A 6 -33.59 -1.55 13.31
C GLY A 6 -32.19 -0.98 13.53
N LYS A 7 -31.97 -0.36 14.70
CA LYS A 7 -30.64 -0.01 15.22
C LYS A 7 -30.10 -1.20 16.02
N LEU A 8 -28.99 -1.80 15.57
CA LEU A 8 -28.17 -2.63 16.47
C LEU A 8 -27.43 -1.69 17.43
N ARG A 9 -27.78 -1.73 18.73
CA ARG A 9 -26.99 -1.13 19.80
C ARG A 9 -26.05 -2.19 20.37
N LEU A 10 -24.74 -1.98 20.25
CA LEU A 10 -23.75 -2.67 21.08
C LEU A 10 -23.74 -1.98 22.44
N ASN A 11 -24.10 -2.72 23.49
CA ASN A 11 -24.00 -2.27 24.88
C ASN A 11 -22.54 -2.35 25.32
N ILE A 12 -21.92 -1.19 25.57
CA ILE A 12 -20.68 -1.09 26.33
C ILE A 12 -20.97 -0.10 27.46
N SER A 13 -21.04 -0.58 28.70
CA SER A 13 -21.15 0.27 29.89
C SER A 13 -19.76 0.78 30.29
N PRO A 14 -19.61 2.06 30.68
CA PRO A 14 -18.36 2.59 31.20
C PRO A 14 -18.31 2.50 32.74
N LEU A 15 -17.08 2.53 33.26
CA LEU A 15 -16.67 2.67 34.68
C LEU A 15 -16.72 1.42 35.57
N ASN A 16 -15.53 0.92 35.93
CA ASN A 16 -15.00 1.05 37.28
C ASN A 16 -13.50 0.72 37.28
N PHE A 17 -12.70 1.78 37.39
CA PHE A 17 -11.27 1.74 37.66
C PHE A 17 -11.09 2.05 39.15
N PHE A 18 -10.20 1.32 39.82
CA PHE A 18 -9.77 1.37 41.22
C PHE A 18 -10.40 0.38 42.21
N GLN A 19 -9.48 -0.18 43.02
CA GLN A 19 -9.63 -0.94 44.27
C GLN A 19 -9.88 -2.46 44.14
N ASN A 20 -8.81 -3.26 44.17
CA ASN A 20 -8.28 -3.85 45.41
C ASN A 20 -7.33 -5.01 45.09
N VAL A 21 -6.05 -4.81 45.39
CA VAL A 21 -5.06 -5.88 45.50
C VAL A 21 -5.17 -6.41 46.93
N SER A 22 -5.58 -7.66 47.09
CA SER A 22 -5.36 -8.43 48.32
C SER A 22 -4.62 -9.73 47.97
N ALA A 23 -3.68 -10.06 48.84
CA ALA A 23 -2.62 -11.03 48.65
C ALA A 23 -3.10 -12.50 48.71
N SER A 24 -2.41 -13.38 47.99
CA SER A 24 -2.09 -14.73 48.49
C SER A 24 -0.94 -15.38 47.70
N SER A 25 0.14 -15.63 48.46
CA SER A 25 1.05 -16.79 48.45
C SER A 25 1.56 -17.42 47.13
N THR A 26 2.85 -17.15 46.90
CA THR A 26 3.95 -18.11 46.65
C THR A 26 3.71 -19.35 45.75
N SER A 27 4.41 -19.39 44.60
CA SER A 27 5.28 -20.52 44.28
C SER A 27 6.47 -20.06 43.43
N LEU A 28 7.66 -20.55 43.79
CA LEU A 28 8.97 -20.22 43.25
C LEU A 28 9.20 -20.86 41.87
N ALA A 29 9.65 -20.09 40.88
CA ALA A 29 10.51 -20.58 39.80
C ALA A 29 11.30 -19.44 39.13
N SER A 30 12.58 -19.36 39.51
CA SER A 30 13.74 -18.97 38.68
C SER A 30 13.64 -17.72 37.78
N ILE A 31 13.85 -16.55 38.39
CA ILE A 31 14.27 -15.34 37.68
C ILE A 31 15.81 -15.34 37.65
N MET A 32 16.40 -15.43 36.45
CA MET A 32 17.84 -15.19 36.26
C MET A 32 18.13 -13.69 36.50
N PRO A 33 19.12 -13.32 37.33
CA PRO A 33 19.44 -11.92 37.54
C PRO A 33 20.18 -11.36 36.31
N VAL A 34 19.72 -10.20 35.84
CA VAL A 34 20.48 -9.34 34.93
C VAL A 34 21.71 -8.85 35.69
N VAL A 35 22.88 -9.39 35.32
CA VAL A 35 24.16 -8.99 35.88
C VAL A 35 24.52 -7.59 35.36
N SER A 36 24.43 -6.59 36.23
CA SER A 36 25.15 -5.33 36.07
C SER A 36 26.61 -5.56 36.51
N SER A 37 27.55 -5.63 35.57
CA SER A 37 28.97 -5.65 35.89
C SER A 37 29.62 -4.31 35.54
N THR A 38 30.02 -3.61 36.59
CA THR A 38 31.03 -2.55 36.59
C THR A 38 32.39 -3.05 36.10
N SER A 39 33.24 -2.09 35.75
CA SER A 39 34.61 -2.18 35.25
C SER A 39 35.52 -3.20 35.96
N HIS A 40 36.32 -3.94 35.18
CA HIS A 40 37.80 -3.97 35.26
C HIS A 40 38.40 -5.07 34.33
N ASN A 41 39.39 -4.65 33.54
CA ASN A 41 40.57 -5.38 33.05
C ASN A 41 40.41 -6.85 32.57
N ARG A 42 40.55 -7.07 31.24
CA ARG A 42 41.06 -8.35 30.68
C ARG A 42 41.92 -8.13 29.43
N PRO A 43 42.88 -9.04 29.16
CA PRO A 43 44.12 -8.76 28.45
C PRO A 43 43.99 -8.84 26.93
N GLN A 44 44.89 -8.12 26.25
CA GLN A 44 45.09 -8.16 24.82
C GLN A 44 45.27 -9.61 24.34
N THR A 45 44.34 -10.08 23.51
CA THR A 45 44.54 -11.28 22.69
C THR A 45 44.18 -10.95 21.26
N HIS A 46 45.20 -11.01 20.41
CA HIS A 46 45.15 -10.86 18.97
C HIS A 46 44.20 -11.88 18.33
N PHE A 47 43.04 -11.42 17.85
CA PHE A 47 42.26 -12.12 16.84
C PHE A 47 41.72 -11.13 15.78
N LEU A 48 42.63 -10.36 15.18
CA LEU A 48 42.38 -9.67 13.91
C LEU A 48 42.44 -10.70 12.77
N ARG A 49 41.39 -11.50 12.61
CA ARG A 49 41.19 -12.27 11.38
C ARG A 49 40.61 -11.35 10.30
N ARG A 50 41.51 -10.81 9.50
CA ARG A 50 41.42 -10.62 8.04
C ARG A 50 40.00 -10.76 7.44
N CYS A 51 39.24 -9.68 7.39
CA CYS A 51 38.25 -9.46 6.32
C CYS A 51 38.65 -8.35 5.34
N PHE A 52 39.76 -7.65 5.63
CA PHE A 52 40.34 -6.67 4.71
C PHE A 52 41.70 -7.18 4.27
N ASN A 53 41.76 -7.76 3.08
CA ASN A 53 43.01 -7.82 2.33
C ASN A 53 42.73 -7.45 0.87
N SER A 54 43.23 -6.25 0.54
CA SER A 54 43.89 -5.84 -0.68
C SER A 54 43.22 -6.11 -2.04
N ALA A 55 42.97 -5.00 -2.74
CA ALA A 55 43.06 -4.88 -4.19
C ALA A 55 42.10 -5.76 -5.00
N VAL A 56 40.80 -5.47 -4.88
CA VAL A 56 39.87 -5.66 -5.99
C VAL A 56 39.42 -4.28 -6.45
N THR A 57 40.30 -3.58 -7.14
CA THR A 57 39.91 -2.59 -8.16
C THR A 57 39.41 -3.33 -9.40
N SER A 58 38.50 -4.29 -9.24
CA SER A 58 37.59 -4.55 -10.35
C SER A 58 36.72 -3.32 -10.43
N LYS A 59 36.63 -2.70 -11.60
CA LYS A 59 35.48 -1.87 -11.95
C LYS A 59 34.23 -2.69 -11.59
N PHE A 60 33.69 -2.47 -10.40
CA PHE A 60 32.32 -2.83 -10.14
C PHE A 60 31.57 -1.86 -11.03
N ASP A 61 31.17 -2.35 -12.21
CA ASP A 61 30.22 -1.65 -13.05
C ASP A 61 29.02 -1.42 -12.16
N CYS A 62 28.98 -0.24 -11.53
CA CYS A 62 27.86 0.21 -10.75
C CYS A 62 26.75 0.39 -11.78
N MET A 63 25.99 -0.68 -12.01
CA MET A 63 24.97 -0.75 -13.05
C MET A 63 23.82 0.23 -12.77
N LEU A 64 23.83 0.90 -11.61
CA LEU A 64 22.83 1.86 -11.17
C LEU A 64 23.47 2.94 -10.28
N THR A 65 23.41 4.19 -10.72
CA THR A 65 23.95 5.33 -9.95
C THR A 65 22.90 5.97 -9.02
N GLU A 66 23.35 6.64 -7.94
CA GLU A 66 22.47 7.46 -7.07
C GLU A 66 21.62 8.43 -7.90
N ARG A 67 22.26 9.10 -8.87
CA ARG A 67 21.61 10.08 -9.74
C ARG A 67 20.49 9.46 -10.58
N GLU A 68 20.69 8.25 -11.11
CA GLU A 68 19.66 7.55 -11.88
C GLU A 68 18.45 7.20 -11.02
N VAL A 69 18.66 6.69 -9.80
CA VAL A 69 17.55 6.39 -8.88
C VAL A 69 16.81 7.65 -8.49
N TYR A 70 17.54 8.71 -8.13
CA TYR A 70 16.96 10.00 -7.74
C TYR A 70 16.07 10.59 -8.84
N GLN A 71 16.59 10.67 -10.07
CA GLN A 71 15.83 11.22 -11.20
C GLN A 71 14.64 10.32 -11.58
N THR A 72 14.83 9.00 -11.55
CA THR A 72 13.75 8.06 -11.85
C THR A 72 12.63 8.15 -10.82
N ALA A 73 12.95 8.29 -9.53
CA ALA A 73 11.94 8.45 -8.49
C ALA A 73 11.11 9.74 -8.67
N ILE A 74 11.75 10.86 -9.05
CA ILE A 74 11.04 12.12 -9.38
C ILE A 74 10.14 11.93 -10.62
N GLU A 75 10.63 11.30 -11.68
CA GLU A 75 9.85 11.03 -12.90
C GLU A 75 8.66 10.10 -12.61
N MET A 76 8.86 9.07 -11.77
CA MET A 76 7.80 8.17 -11.33
C MET A 76 6.71 8.91 -10.55
N LEU A 77 7.09 9.81 -9.63
CA LEU A 77 6.15 10.64 -8.87
C LEU A 77 5.37 11.56 -9.80
N HIS A 78 6.05 12.29 -10.69
CA HIS A 78 5.41 13.18 -11.66
C HIS A 78 4.40 12.42 -12.54
N ARG A 79 4.83 11.30 -13.12
CA ARG A 79 3.98 10.46 -13.96
C ARG A 79 2.77 9.92 -13.20
N ALA A 80 2.98 9.41 -11.99
CA ALA A 80 1.91 8.85 -11.18
C ALA A 80 0.87 9.92 -10.79
N GLU A 81 1.30 11.15 -10.56
CA GLU A 81 0.40 12.25 -10.14
C GLU A 81 -0.38 12.87 -11.29
N THR A 82 0.22 12.97 -12.48
CA THR A 82 -0.38 13.68 -13.64
C THR A 82 -1.12 12.76 -14.60
N THR A 83 -0.83 11.44 -14.59
CA THR A 83 -1.40 10.49 -15.56
C THR A 83 -1.79 9.16 -14.91
N LEU A 84 -2.96 8.63 -15.29
CA LEU A 84 -3.38 7.28 -14.88
C LEU A 84 -2.82 6.17 -15.79
N PRO A 85 -2.51 4.99 -15.23
CA PRO A 85 -2.17 3.80 -16.01
C PRO A 85 -3.24 3.44 -17.07
N LYS A 86 -2.81 2.83 -18.19
CA LYS A 86 -3.71 2.56 -19.32
C LYS A 86 -4.80 1.55 -18.97
N ASP A 87 -4.51 0.56 -18.12
CA ASP A 87 -5.50 -0.41 -17.66
C ASP A 87 -6.59 0.25 -16.81
N VAL A 88 -6.25 1.23 -15.98
CA VAL A 88 -7.20 2.02 -15.17
C VAL A 88 -8.09 2.87 -16.08
N THR A 89 -7.50 3.60 -17.03
CA THR A 89 -8.30 4.40 -17.99
C THR A 89 -9.19 3.52 -18.88
N ARG A 90 -8.75 2.33 -19.29
CA ARG A 90 -9.60 1.34 -19.98
C ARG A 90 -10.76 0.86 -19.11
N ALA A 91 -10.51 0.57 -17.84
CA ALA A 91 -11.55 0.14 -16.89
C ALA A 91 -12.58 1.26 -16.65
N LEU A 92 -12.14 2.51 -16.49
CA LEU A 92 -13.01 3.68 -16.37
C LEU A 92 -13.86 3.89 -17.64
N ARG A 93 -13.27 3.72 -18.83
CA ARG A 93 -14.05 3.82 -20.09
C ARG A 93 -15.10 2.72 -20.18
N ARG A 94 -14.78 1.50 -19.70
CA ARG A 94 -15.77 0.41 -19.61
C ARG A 94 -16.89 0.78 -18.65
N ALA A 95 -16.56 1.28 -17.47
CA ALA A 95 -17.55 1.74 -16.49
C ALA A 95 -18.50 2.77 -17.12
N LEU A 96 -17.95 3.82 -17.77
CA LEU A 96 -18.72 4.87 -18.45
C LEU A 96 -19.67 4.31 -19.51
N ARG A 97 -19.20 3.37 -20.35
CA ARG A 97 -20.05 2.77 -21.40
C ARG A 97 -21.18 1.91 -20.86
N THR A 98 -21.00 1.31 -19.68
CA THR A 98 -21.97 0.38 -19.09
C THR A 98 -22.87 1.00 -18.03
N GLU A 99 -22.60 2.25 -17.63
CA GLU A 99 -23.37 2.95 -16.62
C GLU A 99 -24.70 3.45 -17.19
N GLN A 100 -25.77 3.18 -16.45
CA GLN A 100 -27.14 3.53 -16.84
C GLN A 100 -27.69 4.66 -15.96
N ASN A 101 -27.19 4.80 -14.73
CA ASN A 101 -27.60 5.90 -13.86
C ASN A 101 -27.06 7.24 -14.42
N PRO A 102 -27.91 8.21 -14.77
CA PRO A 102 -27.49 9.48 -15.37
C PRO A 102 -26.50 10.27 -14.52
N ILE A 103 -26.67 10.27 -13.19
CA ILE A 103 -25.81 11.00 -12.25
C ILE A 103 -24.44 10.33 -12.19
N SER A 104 -24.39 9.00 -12.05
CA SER A 104 -23.13 8.25 -12.06
C SER A 104 -22.39 8.38 -13.39
N LYS A 105 -23.12 8.36 -14.51
CA LYS A 105 -22.55 8.55 -15.85
C LYS A 105 -21.92 9.93 -15.99
N LEU A 106 -22.62 10.99 -15.55
CA LEU A 106 -22.09 12.35 -15.54
C LEU A 106 -20.81 12.45 -14.69
N GLN A 107 -20.77 11.79 -13.52
CA GLN A 107 -19.55 11.76 -12.71
C GLN A 107 -18.37 11.11 -13.44
N LEU A 108 -18.59 9.99 -14.15
CA LEU A 108 -17.56 9.35 -14.95
C LEU A 108 -17.07 10.23 -16.11
N GLU A 109 -17.97 11.01 -16.74
CA GLU A 109 -17.60 12.00 -17.76
C GLU A 109 -16.75 13.14 -17.16
N LEU A 110 -17.11 13.63 -15.98
CA LEU A 110 -16.33 14.63 -15.24
C LEU A 110 -14.95 14.10 -14.82
N MET A 111 -14.84 12.81 -14.46
CA MET A 111 -13.55 12.18 -14.20
C MET A 111 -12.64 12.23 -15.45
N PHE A 112 -13.17 11.95 -16.64
CA PHE A 112 -12.40 12.06 -17.88
C PHE A 112 -12.02 13.50 -18.21
N LYS A 113 -12.93 14.45 -18.02
CA LYS A 113 -12.64 15.89 -18.16
C LYS A 113 -11.53 16.33 -17.21
N ASN A 114 -11.54 15.86 -15.97
CA ASN A 114 -10.49 16.13 -15.00
C ASN A 114 -9.13 15.57 -15.46
N LEU A 115 -9.10 14.35 -15.99
CA LEU A 115 -7.87 13.76 -16.54
C LEU A 115 -7.30 14.56 -17.73
N GLU A 116 -8.18 15.09 -18.59
CA GLU A 116 -7.77 15.95 -19.70
C GLU A 116 -7.16 17.27 -19.20
N ILE A 117 -7.81 17.92 -18.23
CA ILE A 117 -7.33 19.17 -17.64
C ILE A 117 -5.99 18.95 -16.91
N ALA A 118 -5.90 17.91 -16.07
CA ALA A 118 -4.67 17.55 -15.35
C ALA A 118 -3.49 17.36 -16.32
N ARG A 119 -3.73 16.65 -17.43
CA ARG A 119 -2.71 16.44 -18.47
C ARG A 119 -2.32 17.74 -19.19
N LYS A 120 -3.30 18.61 -19.50
CA LYS A 120 -3.05 19.88 -20.19
C LYS A 120 -2.26 20.86 -19.32
N LEU A 121 -2.55 20.88 -18.02
CA LEU A 121 -1.92 21.77 -17.05
C LEU A 121 -0.65 21.18 -16.41
N ASP A 122 -0.29 19.94 -16.76
CA ASP A 122 0.76 19.17 -16.09
C ASP A 122 0.65 19.19 -14.56
N ALA A 123 -0.59 19.05 -14.06
CA ALA A 123 -0.94 19.18 -12.66
C ALA A 123 -1.44 17.86 -12.07
N PRO A 124 -1.31 17.63 -10.74
CA PRO A 124 -1.85 16.46 -10.09
C PRO A 124 -3.35 16.27 -10.37
N ILE A 125 -3.76 15.03 -10.62
CA ILE A 125 -5.15 14.67 -10.93
C ILE A 125 -6.08 14.94 -9.72
N CYS A 126 -5.55 14.93 -8.50
CA CYS A 126 -6.33 15.07 -7.27
C CYS A 126 -5.64 16.03 -6.30
N GLN A 127 -6.44 16.79 -5.55
CA GLN A 127 -5.98 17.68 -4.48
C GLN A 127 -5.30 16.95 -3.33
N ASP A 128 -5.69 15.69 -3.08
CA ASP A 128 -5.00 14.78 -2.16
C ASP A 128 -3.94 14.02 -2.96
N THR A 129 -2.73 14.62 -3.02
CA THR A 129 -1.58 13.99 -3.66
C THR A 129 -1.09 12.74 -2.90
N GLY A 130 -1.72 12.36 -1.78
CA GLY A 130 -1.53 11.10 -1.10
C GLY A 130 -0.20 10.96 -0.38
N THR A 131 0.07 9.73 0.05
CA THR A 131 1.35 9.27 0.58
C THR A 131 1.97 8.24 -0.36
N PHE A 132 3.29 8.10 -0.29
CA PHE A 132 4.07 7.31 -1.23
C PHE A 132 4.55 6.02 -0.57
N THR A 133 4.28 4.89 -1.21
CA THR A 133 4.85 3.59 -0.84
C THR A 133 5.69 3.07 -2.00
N PHE A 134 6.98 2.83 -1.74
CA PHE A 134 7.91 2.23 -2.67
C PHE A 134 8.12 0.75 -2.32
N PHE A 135 8.01 -0.11 -3.32
CA PHE A 135 8.41 -1.51 -3.26
C PHE A 135 9.63 -1.67 -4.16
N VAL A 136 10.78 -1.97 -3.57
CA VAL A 136 12.05 -2.12 -4.26
C VAL A 136 12.48 -3.57 -4.20
N ARG A 137 12.74 -4.17 -5.37
CA ARG A 137 13.44 -5.46 -5.51
C ARG A 137 14.86 -5.20 -5.99
N ILE A 138 15.84 -5.74 -5.27
CA ILE A 138 17.27 -5.56 -5.57
C ILE A 138 17.92 -6.93 -5.68
N GLY A 139 18.51 -7.24 -6.83
CA GLY A 139 19.28 -8.45 -7.07
C GLY A 139 20.55 -8.46 -6.21
N ARG A 140 20.87 -9.60 -5.58
CA ARG A 140 22.04 -9.77 -4.72
C ARG A 140 23.39 -9.48 -5.41
N LYS A 141 23.43 -9.51 -6.75
CA LYS A 141 24.62 -9.16 -7.53
C LYS A 141 24.73 -7.67 -7.85
N LEU A 142 23.70 -6.86 -7.56
CA LEU A 142 23.77 -5.41 -7.65
C LEU A 142 24.42 -4.84 -6.40
N ILE A 143 25.42 -4.00 -6.59
CA ILE A 143 26.11 -3.29 -5.53
C ILE A 143 25.68 -1.83 -5.60
N LEU A 144 25.07 -1.34 -4.52
CA LEU A 144 24.76 0.08 -4.36
C LEU A 144 25.83 0.70 -3.46
N ASN A 145 26.45 1.80 -3.91
CA ASN A 145 27.42 2.56 -3.13
C ASN A 145 26.81 3.80 -2.46
N PHE A 146 25.49 3.81 -2.28
CA PHE A 146 24.71 4.90 -1.70
C PHE A 146 23.55 4.32 -0.87
N ASP A 147 22.99 5.13 0.04
CA ASP A 147 21.79 4.76 0.80
C ASP A 147 20.53 4.96 -0.06
N LEU A 148 19.93 3.84 -0.48
CA LEU A 148 18.73 3.86 -1.32
C LEU A 148 17.55 4.58 -0.65
N ARG A 149 17.38 4.43 0.68
CA ARG A 149 16.28 5.06 1.41
C ARG A 149 16.47 6.57 1.44
N GLU A 150 17.70 7.03 1.67
CA GLU A 150 18.03 8.46 1.66
C GLU A 150 17.76 9.07 0.28
N VAL A 151 18.21 8.41 -0.79
CA VAL A 151 18.05 8.88 -2.17
C VAL A 151 16.57 9.00 -2.56
N ILE A 152 15.75 7.99 -2.26
CA ILE A 152 14.31 8.02 -2.51
C ILE A 152 13.64 9.12 -1.68
N THR A 153 14.03 9.28 -0.41
CA THR A 153 13.46 10.33 0.47
C THR A 153 13.78 11.73 -0.03
N ARG A 154 15.03 11.96 -0.45
CA ARG A 154 15.46 13.23 -1.09
C ARG A 154 14.70 13.48 -2.40
N ALA A 155 14.45 12.44 -3.19
CA ALA A 155 13.66 12.56 -4.42
C ALA A 155 12.20 12.96 -4.12
N VAL A 156 11.58 12.39 -3.08
CA VAL A 156 10.23 12.79 -2.64
C VAL A 156 10.19 14.23 -2.14
N ALA A 157 11.18 14.66 -1.35
CA ALA A 157 11.26 16.03 -0.86
C ALA A 157 11.39 17.03 -2.02
N GLU A 158 12.20 16.71 -3.03
CA GLU A 158 12.35 17.52 -4.23
C GLU A 158 11.08 17.53 -5.08
N ALA A 159 10.50 16.36 -5.33
CA ALA A 159 9.26 16.18 -6.07
C ALA A 159 8.10 16.97 -5.44
N THR A 160 8.05 17.05 -4.11
CA THR A 160 7.04 17.85 -3.39
C THR A 160 7.11 19.34 -3.73
N LYS A 161 8.29 19.87 -4.08
CA LYS A 161 8.48 21.27 -4.45
C LYS A 161 8.32 21.50 -5.94
N LYS A 162 8.88 20.60 -6.76
CA LYS A 162 8.92 20.72 -8.23
C LYS A 162 7.61 20.37 -8.90
N ILE A 163 6.99 19.29 -8.45
CA ILE A 163 5.63 18.93 -8.85
C ILE A 163 4.74 19.70 -7.86
N PRO A 164 3.63 20.34 -8.30
CA PRO A 164 2.77 21.11 -7.40
C PRO A 164 1.95 20.18 -6.48
N LEU A 165 2.64 19.38 -5.66
CA LEU A 165 2.06 18.44 -4.71
C LEU A 165 1.58 19.17 -3.48
N ARG A 166 0.50 18.67 -2.91
CA ARG A 166 0.09 19.08 -1.57
C ARG A 166 1.00 18.37 -0.56
N VAL A 167 1.46 19.10 0.45
CA VAL A 167 2.10 18.48 1.62
C VAL A 167 1.00 17.80 2.47
N ASN A 168 0.95 16.48 2.41
CA ASN A 168 -0.04 15.65 3.12
C ASN A 168 0.53 14.98 4.38
N VAL A 169 1.86 14.94 4.51
CA VAL A 169 2.51 14.38 5.71
C VAL A 169 2.51 15.43 6.83
N VAL A 170 1.98 15.03 7.97
CA VAL A 170 1.84 15.86 9.18
C VAL A 170 2.28 15.05 10.40
N ASP A 171 2.57 15.75 11.49
CA ASP A 171 2.74 15.10 12.79
C ASP A 171 1.41 14.48 13.24
N PRO A 172 1.37 13.20 13.67
CA PRO A 172 0.12 12.51 13.93
C PRO A 172 -0.66 13.08 15.11
N ILE A 173 -0.01 13.75 16.07
CA ILE A 173 -0.63 14.29 17.29
C ILE A 173 -0.99 15.77 17.10
N THR A 174 -0.01 16.61 16.81
CA THR A 174 -0.16 18.07 16.68
C THR A 174 -0.75 18.51 15.36
N ARG A 175 -0.78 17.62 14.35
CA ARG A 175 -1.25 17.89 12.98
C ARG A 175 -0.47 18.97 12.24
N LYS A 176 0.66 19.41 12.77
CA LYS A 176 1.56 20.36 12.08
C LYS A 176 2.10 19.71 10.80
N PRO A 177 2.08 20.42 9.66
CA PRO A 177 2.64 19.89 8.42
C PRO A 177 4.15 19.73 8.53
N MET A 178 4.66 18.66 7.91
CA MET A 178 6.10 18.53 7.65
C MET A 178 6.52 19.53 6.57
N SER A 179 7.83 19.67 6.32
CA SER A 179 8.35 20.59 5.28
C SER A 179 8.13 20.09 3.85
N SER A 180 7.88 18.79 3.68
CA SER A 180 7.54 18.14 2.42
C SER A 180 6.76 16.85 2.69
N ASN A 181 6.47 16.03 1.67
CA ASN A 181 5.84 14.71 1.87
C ASN A 181 6.80 13.64 2.44
N THR A 182 7.71 14.05 3.32
CA THR A 182 8.68 13.20 4.01
C THR A 182 8.55 13.35 5.53
N GLY A 183 8.99 12.36 6.27
CA GLY A 183 9.00 12.35 7.73
C GLY A 183 9.51 11.02 8.27
N LYS A 184 9.42 10.80 9.58
CA LYS A 184 9.74 9.49 10.16
C LYS A 184 8.86 8.41 9.50
N GLU A 185 9.48 7.38 8.92
CA GLU A 185 8.83 6.30 8.13
C GLU A 185 8.02 6.78 6.91
N GLN A 186 8.29 7.99 6.39
CA GLN A 186 7.65 8.55 5.19
C GLN A 186 8.70 9.12 4.21
N PRO A 187 8.74 8.69 2.94
CA PRO A 187 7.86 7.69 2.31
C PRO A 187 8.08 6.29 2.89
N THR A 188 7.07 5.42 2.78
CA THR A 188 7.23 4.01 3.16
C THR A 188 8.05 3.29 2.09
N ILE A 189 9.15 2.64 2.48
CA ILE A 189 10.05 1.93 1.54
C ILE A 189 10.24 0.49 2.02
N HIS A 190 9.72 -0.45 1.23
CA HIS A 190 9.95 -1.88 1.38
C HIS A 190 11.07 -2.31 0.42
N ILE A 191 12.12 -2.91 0.96
CA ILE A 191 13.25 -3.41 0.17
C ILE A 191 13.29 -4.93 0.31
N GLU A 192 13.30 -5.62 -0.83
CA GLU A 192 13.37 -7.07 -0.93
C GLU A 192 14.59 -7.46 -1.75
N LEU A 193 15.38 -8.41 -1.24
CA LEU A 193 16.50 -8.97 -1.97
C LEU A 193 16.02 -10.10 -2.87
N THR A 194 16.46 -10.08 -4.12
CA THR A 194 16.17 -11.10 -5.15
C THR A 194 17.48 -11.68 -5.67
N ASP A 195 17.42 -12.77 -6.41
CA ASP A 195 18.62 -13.32 -7.06
C ASP A 195 18.99 -12.52 -8.33
N GLY A 196 20.21 -12.72 -8.82
CA GLY A 196 20.66 -12.06 -10.05
C GLY A 196 21.03 -10.58 -9.87
N ASN A 197 20.94 -9.82 -10.97
CA ASN A 197 21.34 -8.42 -11.07
C ASN A 197 20.15 -7.49 -11.43
N GLU A 198 18.93 -7.88 -11.05
CA GLU A 198 17.73 -7.12 -11.39
C GLU A 198 17.48 -5.99 -10.38
N PHE A 199 17.02 -4.85 -10.87
CA PHE A 199 16.47 -3.80 -10.02
C PHE A 199 15.07 -3.45 -10.51
N GLN A 200 14.11 -3.43 -9.59
CA GLN A 200 12.78 -2.91 -9.84
C GLN A 200 12.33 -2.04 -8.69
N MET A 201 11.70 -0.92 -9.03
CA MET A 201 11.09 0.01 -8.09
C MET A 201 9.66 0.28 -8.53
N ASP A 202 8.70 -0.12 -7.71
CA ASP A 202 7.28 0.13 -7.91
C ASP A 202 6.82 1.20 -6.91
N LEU A 203 6.16 2.23 -7.41
CA LEU A 203 5.54 3.31 -6.64
C LEU A 203 4.03 3.09 -6.61
N LEU A 204 3.47 3.04 -5.40
CA LEU A 204 2.04 3.12 -5.14
C LEU A 204 1.74 4.44 -4.42
N VAL A 205 0.80 5.22 -4.96
CA VAL A 205 0.35 6.47 -4.32
C VAL A 205 -1.09 6.30 -3.85
N ARG A 206 -1.31 6.51 -2.55
CA ARG A 206 -2.64 6.35 -1.93
C ARG A 206 -3.11 7.66 -1.32
N GLY A 207 -4.29 8.10 -1.74
CA GLY A 207 -5.00 9.20 -1.08
C GLY A 207 -5.60 8.73 0.24
N SER A 208 -5.64 9.63 1.22
CA SER A 208 -6.11 9.36 2.58
C SER A 208 -7.57 8.88 2.64
N GLY A 209 -8.43 9.39 1.76
CA GLY A 209 -9.83 8.95 1.67
C GLY A 209 -9.96 7.45 1.35
N ALA A 210 -9.04 6.91 0.56
CA ALA A 210 -8.99 5.48 0.26
C ALA A 210 -8.16 4.70 1.30
N GLU A 211 -7.05 5.24 1.79
CA GLU A 211 -6.24 4.62 2.86
C GLU A 211 -7.08 4.33 4.11
N ASN A 212 -7.88 5.31 4.55
CA ASN A 212 -8.70 5.22 5.77
C ASN A 212 -9.91 4.26 5.65
N CYS A 213 -10.24 3.84 4.43
CA CYS A 213 -11.29 2.84 4.19
C CYS A 213 -10.75 1.40 4.15
N GLY A 214 -9.44 1.20 4.33
CA GLY A 214 -8.88 -0.15 4.48
C GLY A 214 -9.32 -0.82 5.78
N ARG A 215 -9.31 -2.15 5.79
CA ARG A 215 -9.69 -2.97 6.96
C ARG A 215 -8.78 -4.18 7.07
N LEU A 216 -8.61 -4.67 8.29
CA LEU A 216 -7.97 -5.94 8.58
C LEU A 216 -8.93 -6.79 9.41
N PHE A 217 -9.06 -8.05 9.05
CA PHE A 217 -9.84 -9.05 9.75
C PHE A 217 -8.95 -10.23 10.12
N MET A 218 -9.08 -10.70 11.36
CA MET A 218 -8.48 -11.97 11.82
C MET A 218 -9.59 -13.01 11.84
N LEU A 219 -9.83 -13.64 10.70
CA LEU A 219 -10.88 -14.63 10.54
C LEU A 219 -10.47 -15.98 11.13
N GLY A 220 -11.46 -16.76 11.54
CA GLY A 220 -11.31 -18.17 11.82
C GLY A 220 -11.01 -18.94 10.53
N PRO A 221 -10.07 -19.92 10.52
CA PRO A 221 -9.78 -20.71 9.32
C PRO A 221 -11.00 -21.41 8.70
N THR A 222 -12.01 -21.76 9.51
CA THR A 222 -13.25 -22.40 9.09
C THR A 222 -14.19 -21.48 8.31
N GLU A 223 -14.04 -20.15 8.43
CA GLU A 223 -14.82 -19.18 7.65
C GLU A 223 -14.45 -19.22 6.16
N GLY A 224 -13.17 -19.55 5.87
CA GLY A 224 -12.65 -19.82 4.54
C GLY A 224 -13.00 -18.74 3.50
N LEU A 225 -13.28 -19.19 2.27
CA LEU A 225 -13.59 -18.29 1.15
C LEU A 225 -14.86 -17.45 1.36
N ASN A 226 -15.83 -17.96 2.12
CA ASN A 226 -17.07 -17.22 2.39
C ASN A 226 -16.81 -16.05 3.34
N GLY A 227 -16.05 -16.26 4.41
CA GLY A 227 -15.62 -15.19 5.32
C GLY A 227 -14.82 -14.11 4.59
N ILE A 228 -13.89 -14.50 3.72
CA ILE A 228 -13.11 -13.55 2.89
C ILE A 228 -14.04 -12.69 2.03
N LYS A 229 -15.01 -13.30 1.31
CA LYS A 229 -15.97 -12.55 0.48
C LYS A 229 -16.79 -11.58 1.33
N GLN A 230 -17.30 -12.05 2.47
CA GLN A 230 -18.10 -11.22 3.37
C GLN A 230 -17.31 -10.04 3.92
N ALA A 231 -16.04 -10.24 4.31
CA ALA A 231 -15.16 -9.18 4.80
C ALA A 231 -14.98 -8.07 3.75
N VAL A 232 -14.75 -8.43 2.49
CA VAL A 232 -14.58 -7.45 1.40
C VAL A 232 -15.88 -6.69 1.13
N ILE A 233 -17.02 -7.38 1.04
CA ILE A 233 -18.32 -6.75 0.78
C ILE A 233 -18.76 -5.86 1.94
N ALA A 234 -18.56 -6.30 3.19
CA ALA A 234 -18.84 -5.50 4.38
C ALA A 234 -18.00 -4.20 4.38
N THR A 235 -16.71 -4.30 4.06
CA THR A 235 -15.81 -3.14 3.96
C THR A 235 -16.27 -2.15 2.90
N LEU A 236 -16.63 -2.63 1.70
CA LEU A 236 -17.15 -1.78 0.62
C LEU A 236 -18.46 -1.09 1.00
N ASN A 237 -19.38 -1.83 1.61
CA ASN A 237 -20.67 -1.31 2.04
C ASN A 237 -20.53 -0.25 3.15
N GLU A 238 -19.64 -0.47 4.12
CA GLU A 238 -19.32 0.50 5.17
C GLU A 238 -18.64 1.76 4.61
N ALA A 239 -17.75 1.59 3.64
CA ALA A 239 -17.02 2.68 3.01
C ALA A 239 -17.93 3.58 2.15
N GLY A 240 -18.88 3.00 1.43
CA GLY A 240 -19.81 3.73 0.57
C GLY A 240 -19.09 4.63 -0.44
N GLY A 241 -19.47 5.90 -0.51
CA GLY A 241 -18.86 6.90 -1.40
C GLY A 241 -17.50 7.46 -0.94
N LYS A 242 -17.08 7.20 0.31
CA LYS A 242 -15.88 7.80 0.92
C LYS A 242 -14.57 7.61 0.10
N PRO A 243 -14.26 6.40 -0.44
CA PRO A 243 -13.03 6.19 -1.19
C PRO A 243 -13.11 6.64 -2.66
N CYS A 244 -14.04 7.55 -3.01
CA CYS A 244 -14.28 8.05 -4.36
C CYS A 244 -14.41 6.91 -5.40
N PRO A 245 -15.47 6.08 -5.32
CA PRO A 245 -15.71 5.02 -6.30
C PRO A 245 -15.90 5.58 -7.73
N PRO A 246 -15.70 4.79 -8.79
CA PRO A 246 -15.46 3.34 -8.75
C PRO A 246 -14.06 2.98 -8.22
N THR A 247 -13.99 2.13 -7.21
CA THR A 247 -12.73 1.81 -6.50
C THR A 247 -12.02 0.58 -7.08
N ILE A 248 -10.73 0.45 -6.82
CA ILE A 248 -9.99 -0.81 -7.02
C ILE A 248 -9.72 -1.40 -5.64
N VAL A 249 -9.98 -2.69 -5.46
CA VAL A 249 -9.83 -3.36 -4.18
C VAL A 249 -8.65 -4.30 -4.22
N GLY A 250 -7.64 -4.06 -3.40
CA GLY A 250 -6.56 -4.99 -3.11
C GLY A 250 -6.90 -5.84 -1.89
N VAL A 251 -6.71 -7.15 -1.95
CA VAL A 251 -6.96 -8.07 -0.85
C VAL A 251 -5.71 -8.91 -0.60
N GLY A 252 -5.22 -8.90 0.64
CA GLY A 252 -4.15 -9.78 1.09
C GLY A 252 -4.72 -10.86 1.98
N ILE A 253 -4.44 -12.13 1.67
CA ILE A 253 -4.97 -13.28 2.40
C ILE A 253 -3.82 -14.09 2.99
N GLY A 254 -3.88 -14.35 4.28
CA GLY A 254 -2.90 -15.14 5.00
C GLY A 254 -1.67 -14.37 5.46
N GLY A 255 -0.66 -15.10 5.93
CA GLY A 255 0.47 -14.55 6.65
C GLY A 255 0.08 -14.04 8.04
N SER A 256 0.96 -13.21 8.62
CA SER A 256 0.65 -12.41 9.80
C SER A 256 -0.21 -11.19 9.43
N MET A 257 -0.68 -10.45 10.44
CA MET A 257 -1.39 -9.18 10.25
C MET A 257 -0.65 -8.23 9.31
N GLU A 258 0.65 -8.06 9.50
CA GLU A 258 1.51 -7.14 8.75
C GLU A 258 1.69 -7.64 7.31
N THR A 259 1.84 -8.97 7.16
CA THR A 259 1.98 -9.62 5.85
C THR A 259 0.71 -9.44 5.02
N ALA A 260 -0.46 -9.70 5.59
CA ALA A 260 -1.73 -9.51 4.91
C ALA A 260 -1.90 -8.06 4.42
N CYS A 261 -1.60 -7.08 5.28
CA CYS A 261 -1.64 -5.66 4.93
C CYS A 261 -0.68 -5.31 3.77
N LEU A 262 0.53 -5.87 3.78
CA LEU A 262 1.51 -5.67 2.72
C LEU A 262 1.04 -6.28 1.40
N GLU A 263 0.53 -7.50 1.43
CA GLU A 263 -0.01 -8.21 0.26
C GLU A 263 -1.23 -7.49 -0.34
N ALA A 264 -2.11 -6.93 0.49
CA ALA A 264 -3.23 -6.12 0.02
C ALA A 264 -2.77 -4.89 -0.77
N LYS A 265 -1.69 -4.23 -0.33
CA LYS A 265 -1.09 -3.10 -1.06
C LYS A 265 -0.35 -3.56 -2.32
N ARG A 266 0.38 -4.69 -2.28
CA ARG A 266 1.02 -5.28 -3.46
C ARG A 266 0.01 -5.66 -4.54
N ALA A 267 -1.15 -6.19 -4.15
CA ALA A 267 -2.23 -6.52 -5.07
C ALA A 267 -2.68 -5.33 -5.94
N LEU A 268 -2.64 -4.10 -5.40
CA LEU A 268 -2.98 -2.86 -6.11
C LEU A 268 -1.98 -2.48 -7.22
N LEU A 269 -0.78 -3.06 -7.23
CA LEU A 269 0.20 -2.87 -8.31
C LEU A 269 -0.13 -3.71 -9.54
N ARG A 270 -0.89 -4.81 -9.40
CA ARG A 270 -1.23 -5.69 -10.52
C ARG A 270 -2.21 -5.00 -11.48
N PRO A 271 -1.91 -4.93 -12.80
CA PRO A 271 -2.81 -4.30 -13.78
C PRO A 271 -4.21 -4.91 -13.77
N LEU A 272 -5.24 -4.08 -13.96
CA LEU A 272 -6.64 -4.48 -13.92
C LEU A 272 -6.99 -5.53 -14.99
N ASP A 273 -6.34 -5.46 -16.15
CA ASP A 273 -6.53 -6.37 -17.27
C ASP A 273 -5.74 -7.69 -17.16
N LYS A 274 -4.88 -7.83 -16.14
CA LYS A 274 -4.19 -9.07 -15.83
C LYS A 274 -4.97 -9.87 -14.78
N LYS A 275 -5.36 -11.09 -15.15
CA LYS A 275 -5.96 -12.05 -14.22
C LYS A 275 -4.91 -12.55 -13.22
N ASN A 276 -5.37 -12.98 -12.06
CA ASN A 276 -4.53 -13.75 -11.14
C ASN A 276 -4.00 -15.02 -11.83
N PRO A 277 -2.70 -15.36 -11.69
CA PRO A 277 -2.17 -16.62 -12.20
C PRO A 277 -2.74 -17.85 -11.47
N ASP A 278 -3.16 -17.71 -10.21
CA ASP A 278 -3.84 -18.77 -9.48
C ASP A 278 -5.32 -18.82 -9.90
N PRO A 279 -5.81 -19.94 -10.49
CA PRO A 279 -7.20 -20.06 -10.95
C PRO A 279 -8.24 -19.92 -9.84
N ILE A 280 -7.93 -20.33 -8.60
CA ILE A 280 -8.83 -20.22 -7.45
C ILE A 280 -9.01 -18.74 -7.09
N LEU A 281 -7.90 -17.99 -7.04
CA LEU A 281 -7.93 -16.56 -6.75
C LEU A 281 -8.56 -15.77 -7.90
N ALA A 282 -8.31 -16.13 -9.16
CA ALA A 282 -8.93 -15.50 -10.32
C ALA A 282 -10.46 -15.65 -10.30
N LYS A 283 -10.96 -16.82 -9.88
CA LYS A 283 -12.39 -17.06 -9.67
C LYS A 283 -12.94 -16.19 -8.54
N LEU A 284 -12.23 -16.15 -7.40
CA LEU A 284 -12.62 -15.36 -6.23
C LEU A 284 -12.67 -13.85 -6.53
N GLU A 285 -11.67 -13.31 -7.25
CA GLU A 285 -11.66 -11.91 -7.72
C GLU A 285 -12.94 -11.58 -8.48
N ARG A 286 -13.33 -12.44 -9.42
CA ARG A 286 -14.53 -12.24 -10.23
C ARG A 286 -15.81 -12.32 -9.39
N GLU A 287 -15.90 -13.28 -8.48
CA GLU A 287 -17.06 -13.42 -7.59
C GLU A 287 -17.24 -12.17 -6.73
N ILE A 288 -16.16 -11.66 -6.14
CA ILE A 288 -16.18 -10.45 -5.31
C ILE A 288 -16.50 -9.23 -6.17
N GLU A 289 -15.90 -9.07 -7.35
CA GLU A 289 -16.19 -7.93 -8.25
C GLU A 289 -17.67 -7.87 -8.63
N VAL A 290 -18.27 -9.03 -8.96
CA VAL A 290 -19.71 -9.13 -9.28
C VAL A 290 -20.56 -8.76 -8.07
N ALA A 291 -20.25 -9.30 -6.88
CA ALA A 291 -20.98 -8.99 -5.65
C ALA A 291 -20.84 -7.52 -5.24
N ALA A 292 -19.64 -6.95 -5.35
CA ALA A 292 -19.35 -5.56 -5.04
C ALA A 292 -20.16 -4.59 -5.91
N ASN A 293 -20.23 -4.85 -7.22
CA ASN A 293 -21.02 -4.01 -8.13
C ASN A 293 -22.54 -4.16 -7.95
N ARG A 294 -23.02 -5.20 -7.26
CA ARG A 294 -24.42 -5.33 -6.85
C ARG A 294 -24.78 -4.46 -5.63
N LEU A 295 -23.80 -3.86 -4.94
CA LEU A 295 -24.05 -2.88 -3.88
C LEU A 295 -24.65 -1.58 -4.44
N ASN A 296 -24.52 -1.35 -5.75
CA ASN A 296 -25.05 -0.19 -6.46
C ASN A 296 -24.63 1.17 -5.87
N ILE A 297 -23.44 1.24 -5.23
CA ILE A 297 -22.89 2.48 -4.68
C ILE A 297 -22.59 3.50 -5.80
N GLY A 298 -22.14 3.01 -6.97
CA GLY A 298 -21.87 3.82 -8.17
C GLY A 298 -20.72 4.82 -8.05
N ALA A 299 -20.50 5.60 -9.11
CA ALA A 299 -19.45 6.60 -9.14
C ALA A 299 -19.70 7.71 -8.11
N ALA A 300 -18.64 8.11 -7.40
CA ALA A 300 -18.65 9.06 -6.28
C ALA A 300 -19.63 8.71 -5.13
N GLY A 301 -20.23 7.52 -5.11
CA GLY A 301 -21.22 7.12 -4.11
C GLY A 301 -22.63 7.63 -4.40
N LEU A 302 -22.92 8.04 -5.64
CA LEU A 302 -24.20 8.65 -6.03
C LEU A 302 -25.22 7.64 -6.59
N GLY A 303 -25.01 6.35 -6.35
CA GLY A 303 -25.80 5.27 -6.91
C GLY A 303 -25.33 4.90 -8.31
N GLY A 304 -25.54 3.64 -8.73
CA GLY A 304 -25.16 3.17 -10.07
C GLY A 304 -24.39 1.85 -10.05
N LYS A 305 -24.16 1.28 -11.22
CA LYS A 305 -23.67 -0.10 -11.35
C LYS A 305 -22.19 -0.28 -10.96
N ASN A 306 -21.38 0.77 -11.12
CA ASN A 306 -19.93 0.67 -11.02
C ASN A 306 -19.43 1.10 -9.63
N THR A 307 -19.53 0.22 -8.64
CA THR A 307 -18.92 0.40 -7.30
C THR A 307 -17.41 0.18 -7.33
N VAL A 308 -16.96 -0.83 -8.08
CA VAL A 308 -15.55 -1.19 -8.23
C VAL A 308 -15.16 -1.30 -9.70
N LEU A 309 -13.92 -0.93 -10.04
CA LEU A 309 -13.27 -1.17 -11.33
C LEU A 309 -12.66 -2.57 -11.43
N GLY A 310 -12.35 -3.18 -10.29
CA GLY A 310 -11.81 -4.53 -10.20
C GLY A 310 -11.32 -4.87 -8.79
N VAL A 311 -11.10 -6.17 -8.58
CA VAL A 311 -10.56 -6.75 -7.35
C VAL A 311 -9.26 -7.48 -7.69
N LYS A 312 -8.23 -7.30 -6.87
CA LYS A 312 -6.94 -7.99 -6.98
C LYS A 312 -6.59 -8.64 -5.66
N ILE A 313 -6.26 -9.92 -5.70
CA ILE A 313 -5.95 -10.71 -4.51
C ILE A 313 -4.51 -11.22 -4.58
N GLU A 314 -3.76 -11.07 -3.50
CA GLU A 314 -2.51 -11.80 -3.27
C GLU A 314 -2.66 -12.65 -2.01
N LYS A 315 -1.92 -13.76 -1.93
CA LYS A 315 -1.95 -14.67 -0.79
C LYS A 315 -0.57 -15.02 -0.27
N ALA A 316 -0.47 -15.20 1.03
CA ALA A 316 0.67 -15.78 1.73
C ALA A 316 0.26 -17.06 2.44
N ALA A 317 1.24 -17.86 2.84
CA ALA A 317 1.01 -19.01 3.71
C ALA A 317 0.51 -18.53 5.09
N SER A 318 -0.35 -19.32 5.74
CA SER A 318 -0.95 -18.97 7.02
C SER A 318 -0.59 -19.99 8.10
N HIS A 319 -0.60 -19.54 9.36
CA HIS A 319 -0.63 -20.45 10.50
C HIS A 319 -1.96 -21.23 10.50
N THR A 320 -1.94 -22.50 10.90
CA THR A 320 -3.13 -23.38 10.85
C THR A 320 -4.35 -22.84 11.62
N ALA A 321 -4.12 -22.01 12.63
CA ALA A 321 -5.15 -21.43 13.48
C ALA A 321 -5.51 -19.97 13.13
N SER A 322 -5.00 -19.43 12.00
CA SER A 322 -5.16 -18.01 11.67
C SER A 322 -5.47 -17.78 10.20
N LEU A 323 -6.41 -16.89 9.92
CA LEU A 323 -6.70 -16.41 8.58
C LEU A 323 -6.76 -14.88 8.58
N ALA A 324 -5.59 -14.23 8.46
CA ALA A 324 -5.52 -12.78 8.30
C ALA A 324 -6.04 -12.38 6.91
N VAL A 325 -6.91 -11.38 6.85
CA VAL A 325 -7.46 -10.84 5.60
C VAL A 325 -7.42 -9.32 5.67
N ALA A 326 -6.59 -8.70 4.84
CA ALA A 326 -6.50 -7.25 4.74
C ALA A 326 -7.14 -6.77 3.43
N ILE A 327 -7.87 -5.66 3.50
CA ILE A 327 -8.47 -4.96 2.38
C ILE A 327 -7.83 -3.58 2.26
N ALA A 328 -7.20 -3.33 1.12
CA ALA A 328 -6.66 -2.03 0.74
C ALA A 328 -7.54 -1.43 -0.38
N MET A 329 -8.14 -0.27 -0.10
CA MET A 329 -8.97 0.45 -1.06
C MET A 329 -8.13 1.43 -1.89
N GLN A 330 -8.30 1.44 -3.21
CA GLN A 330 -7.75 2.48 -4.08
C GLN A 330 -8.91 3.22 -4.75
N CYS A 331 -8.87 4.55 -4.73
CA CYS A 331 -9.86 5.36 -5.45
C CYS A 331 -9.69 5.23 -6.98
N TRP A 332 -10.61 5.81 -7.75
CA TRP A 332 -10.52 5.85 -9.21
C TRP A 332 -9.21 6.51 -9.72
N VAL A 333 -8.64 7.41 -8.92
CA VAL A 333 -7.31 8.03 -9.13
C VAL A 333 -6.22 7.03 -8.71
N ALA A 334 -6.18 5.89 -9.40
CA ALA A 334 -5.29 4.76 -9.11
C ALA A 334 -3.86 5.01 -9.62
N ARG A 335 -3.13 5.80 -8.84
CA ARG A 335 -1.80 6.32 -9.15
C ARG A 335 -0.73 5.30 -8.77
N ARG A 336 -0.01 4.82 -9.79
CA ARG A 336 1.15 3.96 -9.65
C ARG A 336 2.10 4.11 -10.82
N ALA A 337 3.37 3.90 -10.57
CA ALA A 337 4.42 3.88 -11.58
C ALA A 337 5.41 2.75 -11.26
N SER A 338 6.09 2.23 -12.27
CA SER A 338 7.10 1.19 -12.10
C SER A 338 8.33 1.57 -12.92
N ALA A 339 9.51 1.31 -12.39
CA ALA A 339 10.77 1.40 -13.10
C ALA A 339 11.57 0.10 -12.92
N LYS A 340 12.29 -0.30 -13.96
CA LYS A 340 13.14 -1.49 -13.93
C LYS A 340 14.44 -1.25 -14.66
N LEU A 341 15.49 -1.98 -14.28
CA LEU A 341 16.74 -1.98 -15.01
C LEU A 341 16.55 -2.70 -16.35
N VAL A 342 16.81 -2.00 -17.45
CA VAL A 342 16.77 -2.55 -18.81
C VAL A 342 18.06 -2.17 -19.52
N ASN A 343 18.85 -3.18 -19.91
CA ASN A 343 20.14 -3.01 -20.59
C ASN A 343 21.06 -2.03 -19.85
N GLY A 344 21.17 -2.20 -18.52
CA GLY A 344 22.02 -1.37 -17.67
C GLY A 344 21.54 0.06 -17.44
N LYS A 345 20.29 0.40 -17.80
CA LYS A 345 19.69 1.71 -17.51
C LYS A 345 18.36 1.56 -16.81
N LEU A 346 18.12 2.34 -15.77
CA LEU A 346 16.83 2.38 -15.09
C LEU A 346 15.80 3.07 -15.99
N ARG A 347 14.69 2.39 -16.29
CA ARG A 347 13.65 2.92 -17.19
C ARG A 347 12.27 2.71 -16.61
N LEU A 348 11.40 3.71 -16.79
CA LEU A 348 9.99 3.57 -16.47
C LEU A 348 9.34 2.50 -17.37
N VAL A 349 8.58 1.61 -16.75
CA VAL A 349 7.75 0.62 -17.43
C VAL A 349 6.51 1.34 -17.96
N ARG A 350 6.23 1.16 -19.26
CA ARG A 350 4.99 1.67 -19.87
C ARG A 350 3.81 0.85 -19.35
N SER A 351 3.05 1.41 -18.40
CA SER A 351 1.79 0.89 -17.89
C SER A 351 0.58 1.20 -18.75
#